data_AF-A0A444YZW2-F1
#
_entry.id   AF-A0A444YZW2-F1
#
_cell.length_a   1.000
_cell.length_b   1.000
_cell.length_c   1.000
_cell.angle_alpha   90.00
_cell.angle_beta   90.00
_cell.angle_gamma   90.00
#
_symmetry.space_group_name_H-M   'P 1'
#
loop_
_entity.id
_entity.type
_entity.pdbx_description
1 polymer ?
#
loop_
_entity_poly.entity_id
_entity_poly.type
_entity_poly.pdbx_seq_one_letter_code
_entity_poly.pdbx_strand_id
1 'polypeptide(L)'
;MLFVSIQGAENMGNVKRQLVQLFGVSLRATVPSETDVAPLVDACIAKSGVRFGDYQCNNAMGLWSKIKGKQTEFRGPTAVGQAIMKNLPPSDMVESCSVAGPGFVNVVLSRNWIAKSLQKMLIDGIDTWAPCLPVKRAVVDFSSPNIAKEMHVGHLRSTIIGDTLARMLEFSHVEVLRRNHVGDWGTQFGMLIEFLFEKFPNPEDVNEAAIGDLQTFYKASKVRFDSDPEFKQRAQQAVVRLQGGEDTYHRAWKQICEISRTEFHRVYERLGIQLEEKGESFYNPYIPGVLEELNKKGIIEDDKGARVIFVQDVNIPLIVVKSDGGYNYASTDLAALRSVSAFRLLYMFLEICYNC
;
A
#
# COMPACT_ATOMS: atom_id res chain seq x y z
N MET A 1 12.45 -2.52 45.48
CA MET A 1 11.51 -1.80 44.60
C MET A 1 11.57 -2.49 43.25
N LEU A 2 10.63 -3.39 42.96
CA LEU A 2 10.58 -4.07 41.66
C LEU A 2 10.05 -3.07 40.64
N PHE A 3 10.94 -2.54 39.80
CA PHE A 3 10.53 -1.86 38.58
C PHE A 3 9.73 -2.86 37.74
N VAL A 4 8.54 -2.47 37.28
CA VAL A 4 7.81 -3.25 36.29
C VAL A 4 8.64 -3.19 35.02
N SER A 5 9.46 -4.22 34.80
CA SER A 5 10.14 -4.43 33.54
C SER A 5 9.07 -4.67 32.49
N ILE A 6 8.73 -3.63 31.72
CA ILE A 6 7.97 -3.76 30.48
C ILE A 6 8.93 -4.36 29.43
N GLN A 7 9.50 -5.53 29.73
CA GLN A 7 10.22 -6.36 28.78
C GLN A 7 9.20 -7.25 28.07
N GLY A 8 8.46 -6.63 27.16
CA GLY A 8 7.82 -7.31 26.04
C GLY A 8 8.41 -6.72 24.78
N ALA A 9 8.99 -7.56 23.93
CA ALA A 9 9.68 -7.22 22.68
C ALA A 9 8.80 -6.53 21.61
N GLU A 10 7.67 -5.92 21.98
CA GLU A 10 6.67 -5.40 21.04
C GLU A 10 6.76 -3.90 20.76
N ASN A 11 7.55 -3.10 21.50
CA ASN A 11 7.43 -1.63 21.47
C ASN A 11 8.74 -0.82 21.54
N MET A 12 9.82 -1.29 20.93
CA MET A 12 10.97 -0.40 20.70
C MET A 12 10.58 0.67 19.67
N GLY A 13 10.97 1.94 19.89
CA GLY A 13 10.80 3.00 18.90
C GLY A 13 9.68 4.03 19.08
N ASN A 14 8.58 3.71 19.77
CA ASN A 14 7.39 4.59 19.81
C ASN A 14 7.03 5.03 21.24
N VAL A 15 7.48 6.25 21.60
CA VAL A 15 7.24 6.87 22.92
C VAL A 15 5.75 7.00 23.23
N LYS A 16 4.92 7.42 22.25
CA LYS A 16 3.47 7.52 22.43
C LYS A 16 2.86 6.18 22.81
N ARG A 17 3.26 5.08 22.15
CA ARG A 17 2.76 3.72 22.43
C ARG A 17 3.19 3.23 23.81
N GLN A 18 4.42 3.50 24.22
CA GLN A 18 4.91 3.19 25.57
C GLN A 18 4.12 3.94 26.64
N LEU A 19 3.85 5.24 26.43
CA LEU A 19 3.01 6.04 27.31
C LEU A 19 1.56 5.53 27.34
N VAL A 20 0.98 5.15 26.20
CA VAL A 20 -0.36 4.53 26.13
C VAL A 20 -0.42 3.28 27.01
N GLN A 21 0.62 2.43 27.01
CA GLN A 21 0.65 1.26 27.88
C GLN A 21 0.69 1.63 29.38
N LEU A 22 1.54 2.60 29.75
CA LEU A 22 1.62 3.11 31.13
C LEU A 22 0.29 3.69 31.60
N PHE A 23 -0.33 4.55 30.78
CA PHE A 23 -1.64 5.13 31.08
C PHE A 23 -2.75 4.08 31.08
N GLY A 24 -2.66 3.02 30.27
CA GLY A 24 -3.61 1.90 30.32
C GLY A 24 -3.61 1.18 31.66
N VAL A 25 -2.44 1.00 32.30
CA VAL A 25 -2.35 0.45 33.66
C VAL A 25 -2.99 1.41 34.66
N SER A 26 -2.66 2.70 34.58
CA SER A 26 -3.22 3.72 35.46
C SER A 26 -4.75 3.82 35.35
N LEU A 27 -5.30 3.86 34.13
CA LEU A 27 -6.73 3.99 33.89
C LEU A 27 -7.52 2.81 34.47
N ARG A 28 -7.02 1.57 34.31
CA ARG A 28 -7.63 0.37 34.92
C ARG A 28 -7.64 0.43 36.44
N ALA A 29 -6.61 1.02 37.06
CA ALA A 29 -6.56 1.21 38.50
C ALA A 29 -7.46 2.37 38.98
N THR A 30 -7.62 3.42 38.19
CA THR A 30 -8.43 4.59 38.55
C THR A 30 -9.94 4.33 38.43
N VAL A 31 -10.38 3.57 37.41
CA VAL A 31 -11.79 3.22 37.21
C VAL A 31 -11.96 1.75 36.84
N PRO A 32 -11.79 0.81 37.79
CA PRO A 32 -11.85 -0.62 37.52
C PRO A 32 -13.18 -1.10 36.92
N SER A 33 -14.27 -0.36 37.15
CA SER A 33 -15.60 -0.66 36.62
C SER A 33 -15.76 -0.38 35.12
N GLU A 34 -14.82 0.35 34.51
CA GLU A 34 -14.88 0.74 33.09
C GLU A 34 -13.76 0.00 32.32
N THR A 35 -14.10 -1.13 31.70
CA THR A 35 -13.11 -1.99 30.99
C THR A 35 -12.71 -1.46 29.61
N ASP A 36 -13.58 -0.68 28.97
CA ASP A 36 -13.45 -0.29 27.55
C ASP A 36 -12.93 1.14 27.38
N VAL A 37 -11.94 1.52 28.19
CA VAL A 37 -11.34 2.87 28.14
C VAL A 37 -9.95 2.80 27.51
N ALA A 38 -9.87 3.20 26.24
CA ALA A 38 -8.60 3.35 25.55
C ALA A 38 -7.82 4.58 26.07
N PRO A 39 -6.52 4.47 26.35
CA PRO A 39 -5.69 5.62 26.72
C PRO A 39 -5.55 6.62 25.55
N LEU A 40 -5.85 7.88 25.82
CA LEU A 40 -5.80 9.00 24.89
C LEU A 40 -4.56 9.85 25.21
N VAL A 41 -3.43 9.49 24.60
CA VAL A 41 -2.15 10.16 24.81
C VAL A 41 -1.72 10.89 23.54
N ASP A 42 -1.39 12.16 23.65
CA ASP A 42 -0.90 12.98 22.53
C ASP A 42 0.32 13.81 22.92
N ALA A 43 1.10 14.21 21.93
CA ALA A 43 2.18 15.17 22.15
C ALA A 43 1.56 16.52 22.57
N CYS A 44 2.13 17.14 23.59
CA CYS A 44 1.69 18.46 24.02
C CYS A 44 2.00 19.49 22.93
N ILE A 45 0.97 20.19 22.48
CA ILE A 45 1.12 21.33 21.57
C ILE A 45 1.28 22.59 22.42
N ALA A 46 2.33 23.37 22.16
CA ALA A 46 2.51 24.67 22.82
C ALA A 46 1.33 25.58 22.46
N LYS A 47 0.57 26.01 23.47
CA LYS A 47 -0.49 27.03 23.29
C LYS A 47 0.03 28.34 23.87
N SER A 48 0.03 29.38 23.05
CA SER A 48 0.50 30.72 23.45
C SER A 48 1.95 30.74 24.00
N GLY A 49 2.82 29.90 23.46
CA GLY A 49 4.24 29.81 23.87
C GLY A 49 4.51 29.05 25.17
N VAL A 50 3.48 28.57 25.87
CA VAL A 50 3.63 27.78 27.11
C VAL A 50 3.47 26.30 26.78
N ARG A 51 4.45 25.50 27.20
CA ARG A 51 4.44 24.03 27.07
C ARG A 51 4.33 23.41 28.45
N PHE A 52 3.22 22.70 28.70
CA PHE A 52 2.91 22.10 30.01
C PHE A 52 3.55 20.71 30.22
N GLY A 53 4.18 20.16 29.19
CA GLY A 53 4.89 18.88 29.19
C GLY A 53 5.29 18.45 27.78
N ASP A 54 5.82 17.25 27.65
CA ASP A 54 6.14 16.64 26.36
C ASP A 54 4.93 15.91 25.76
N TYR A 55 4.19 15.20 26.60
CA TYR A 55 2.96 14.47 26.26
C TYR A 55 1.85 14.78 27.26
N GLN A 56 0.60 14.56 26.87
CA GLN A 56 -0.56 14.70 27.73
C GLN A 56 -1.52 13.53 27.56
N CYS A 57 -2.14 13.11 28.66
CA CYS A 57 -3.24 12.17 28.69
C CYS A 57 -4.58 12.92 28.89
N ASN A 58 -5.53 12.67 27.98
CA ASN A 58 -6.78 13.43 27.84
C ASN A 58 -8.01 12.67 28.36
N ASN A 59 -7.82 11.53 29.01
CA ASN A 59 -8.92 10.65 29.42
C ASN A 59 -9.84 11.23 30.52
N ALA A 60 -9.36 12.15 31.35
CA ALA A 60 -10.05 12.55 32.57
C ALA A 60 -11.46 13.13 32.33
N MET A 61 -11.65 13.96 31.30
CA MET A 61 -12.96 14.54 30.96
C MET A 61 -13.95 13.51 30.44
N GLY A 62 -13.49 12.64 29.54
CA GLY A 62 -14.31 11.56 28.98
C GLY A 62 -14.73 10.57 30.06
N LEU A 63 -13.80 10.21 30.94
CA LEU A 63 -14.06 9.37 32.10
C LEU A 63 -15.05 10.01 33.07
N TRP A 64 -14.83 11.27 33.45
CA TRP A 64 -15.76 12.00 34.30
C TRP A 64 -17.18 12.01 33.74
N SER A 65 -17.33 12.22 32.43
CA SER A 65 -18.64 12.22 31.78
C SER A 65 -19.35 10.86 31.84
N LYS A 66 -18.61 9.75 31.90
CA LYS A 66 -19.15 8.39 32.03
C LYS A 66 -19.50 8.01 33.48
N ILE A 67 -18.74 8.52 34.46
CA ILE A 67 -18.88 8.12 35.87
C ILE A 67 -19.66 9.13 36.72
N LYS A 68 -19.87 10.36 36.24
CA LYS A 68 -20.68 11.36 36.96
C LYS A 68 -22.09 10.80 37.21
N GLY A 69 -22.53 10.81 38.46
CA GLY A 69 -23.82 10.24 38.88
C GLY A 69 -23.78 8.77 39.33
N LYS A 70 -22.66 8.06 39.15
CA LYS A 70 -22.40 6.78 39.82
C LYS A 70 -21.87 7.06 41.25
N GLN A 71 -21.89 6.05 42.13
CA GLN A 71 -21.18 6.14 43.42
C GLN A 71 -19.66 6.15 43.17
N THR A 72 -19.10 7.33 42.93
CA THR A 72 -17.68 7.55 42.68
C THR A 72 -17.12 8.51 43.70
N GLU A 73 -15.85 8.30 44.10
CA GLU A 73 -15.12 9.17 45.02
C GLU A 73 -14.67 10.49 44.38
N PHE A 74 -14.71 10.59 43.05
CA PHE A 74 -14.17 11.74 42.32
C PHE A 74 -15.14 12.93 42.31
N ARG A 75 -14.64 14.11 42.66
CA ARG A 75 -15.38 15.38 42.65
C ARG A 75 -15.01 16.24 41.44
N GLY A 76 -15.21 15.71 40.24
CA GLY A 76 -14.96 16.39 38.97
C GLY A 76 -13.76 15.84 38.18
N PRO A 77 -13.55 16.34 36.94
CA PRO A 77 -12.59 15.77 36.01
C PRO A 77 -11.13 16.02 36.45
N THR A 78 -10.84 17.12 37.14
CA THR A 78 -9.52 17.37 37.74
C THR A 78 -9.15 16.32 38.79
N ALA A 79 -10.11 15.88 39.61
CA ALA A 79 -9.89 14.81 40.58
C ALA A 79 -9.61 13.46 39.91
N VAL A 80 -10.30 13.17 38.79
CA VAL A 80 -10.00 12.00 37.94
C VAL A 80 -8.58 12.10 37.38
N GLY A 81 -8.17 13.26 36.86
CA GLY A 81 -6.80 13.49 36.37
C GLY A 81 -5.73 13.28 37.46
N GLN A 82 -5.98 13.76 38.68
CA GLN A 82 -5.09 13.53 39.82
C GLN A 82 -4.99 12.04 40.19
N ALA A 83 -6.10 11.31 40.13
CA ALA A 83 -6.11 9.86 40.37
C ALA A 83 -5.35 9.09 39.28
N ILE A 84 -5.52 9.46 38.00
CA ILE A 84 -4.73 8.89 36.89
C ILE A 84 -3.23 9.16 37.10
N MET A 85 -2.86 10.38 37.47
CA MET A 85 -1.47 10.73 37.75
C MET A 85 -0.89 9.92 38.92
N LYS A 86 -1.66 9.77 40.01
CA LYS A 86 -1.23 9.03 41.22
C LYS A 86 -1.10 7.53 40.97
N ASN A 87 -1.97 6.96 40.13
CA ASN A 87 -1.97 5.54 39.78
C ASN A 87 -1.02 5.20 38.62
N LEU A 88 -0.23 6.17 38.14
CA LEU A 88 0.77 5.92 37.12
C LEU A 88 1.88 5.02 37.70
N PRO A 89 2.19 3.86 37.06
CA PRO A 89 3.26 3.01 37.56
C PRO A 89 4.62 3.70 37.46
N PRO A 90 5.57 3.39 38.35
CA PRO A 90 6.91 3.96 38.29
C PRO A 90 7.60 3.58 36.97
N SER A 91 8.22 4.55 36.32
CA SER A 91 8.87 4.37 35.02
C SER A 91 10.05 5.33 34.88
N ASP A 92 11.19 4.82 34.42
CA ASP A 92 12.39 5.63 34.15
C ASP A 92 12.17 6.67 33.03
N MET A 93 11.15 6.47 32.19
CA MET A 93 10.80 7.37 31.08
C MET A 93 10.18 8.68 31.55
N VAL A 94 9.55 8.71 32.74
CA VAL A 94 8.79 9.86 33.23
C VAL A 94 9.61 10.62 34.27
N GLU A 95 9.91 11.90 34.00
CA GLU A 95 10.59 12.79 34.96
C GLU A 95 9.60 13.33 35.98
N SER A 96 8.48 13.85 35.48
CA SER A 96 7.41 14.42 36.30
C SER A 96 6.08 14.39 35.57
N CYS A 97 5.00 14.42 36.35
CA CYS A 97 3.65 14.60 35.85
C CYS A 97 2.99 15.78 36.55
N SER A 98 2.08 16.45 35.84
CA SER A 98 1.25 17.52 36.41
C SER A 98 -0.17 17.41 35.88
N VAL A 99 -1.14 17.91 36.63
CA VAL A 99 -2.53 18.01 36.18
C VAL A 99 -2.85 19.46 35.88
N ALA A 100 -3.36 19.75 34.67
CA ALA A 100 -3.74 21.09 34.26
C ALA A 100 -5.18 21.13 33.72
N GLY A 101 -5.81 22.30 33.82
CA GLY A 101 -7.15 22.57 33.29
C GLY A 101 -8.20 21.54 33.75
N PRO A 102 -9.05 21.02 32.84
CA PRO A 102 -10.12 20.07 33.16
C PRO A 102 -9.61 18.62 33.37
N GLY A 103 -8.41 18.43 33.92
CA GLY A 103 -7.85 17.11 34.24
C GLY A 103 -6.89 16.54 33.20
N PHE A 104 -6.27 17.38 32.36
CA PHE A 104 -5.19 16.94 31.48
C PHE A 104 -3.99 16.51 32.32
N VAL A 105 -3.52 15.27 32.15
CA VAL A 105 -2.33 14.76 32.84
C VAL A 105 -1.13 14.94 31.92
N ASN A 106 -0.34 15.98 32.17
CA ASN A 106 0.88 16.27 31.40
C ASN A 106 2.05 15.43 31.93
N VAL A 107 2.93 15.05 31.02
CA VAL A 107 4.11 14.22 31.27
C VAL A 107 5.33 14.94 30.72
N VAL A 108 6.35 15.12 31.57
CA VAL A 108 7.69 15.53 31.16
C VAL A 108 8.55 14.27 31.09
N LEU A 109 9.21 14.05 29.96
CA LEU A 109 10.09 12.91 29.77
C LEU A 109 11.42 13.11 30.50
N SER A 110 11.94 12.03 31.07
CA SER A 110 13.25 12.02 31.75
C SER A 110 14.38 12.32 30.79
N ARG A 111 15.12 13.40 31.05
CA ARG A 111 16.34 13.74 30.29
C ARG A 111 17.36 12.61 30.28
N ASN A 112 17.52 11.92 31.41
CA ASN A 112 18.44 10.77 31.53
C ASN A 112 17.98 9.60 30.65
N TRP A 113 16.68 9.34 30.59
CA TRP A 113 16.12 8.30 29.73
C TRP A 113 16.25 8.64 28.24
N ILE A 114 16.02 9.91 27.86
CA ILE A 114 16.23 10.40 26.49
C ILE A 114 17.71 10.23 26.10
N ALA A 115 18.64 10.66 26.95
CA ALA A 115 20.08 10.54 26.67
C ALA A 115 20.51 9.08 26.49
N LYS A 116 20.07 8.17 27.37
CA LYS A 116 20.31 6.73 27.23
C LYS A 116 19.70 6.16 25.95
N SER A 117 18.52 6.62 25.58
CA SER A 117 17.81 6.20 24.36
C SER A 117 18.57 6.59 23.10
N LEU A 118 19.03 7.85 23.02
CA LEU A 118 19.85 8.34 21.92
C LEU A 118 21.20 7.62 21.85
N GLN A 119 21.86 7.40 23.00
CA GLN A 119 23.11 6.64 23.05
C GLN A 119 22.91 5.22 22.51
N LYS A 120 21.81 4.56 22.87
CA LYS A 120 21.46 3.25 22.32
C LYS A 120 21.25 3.29 20.81
N MET A 121 20.56 4.29 20.28
CA MET A 121 20.39 4.48 18.82
C MET A 121 21.72 4.64 18.09
N LEU A 122 22.68 5.34 18.70
CA LEU A 122 24.00 5.58 18.11
C LEU A 122 24.90 4.34 18.14
N ILE A 123 24.80 3.51 19.19
CA ILE A 123 25.63 2.31 19.35
C ILE A 123 25.04 1.12 18.58
N ASP A 124 23.74 0.86 18.76
CA ASP A 124 23.07 -0.33 18.22
C ASP A 124 22.48 -0.08 16.82
N GLY A 125 22.45 1.17 16.36
CA GLY A 125 21.85 1.59 15.09
C GLY A 125 20.39 2.03 15.20
N ILE A 126 19.95 2.92 14.30
CA ILE A 126 18.60 3.49 14.29
C ILE A 126 17.50 2.44 14.01
N ASP A 127 17.85 1.34 13.35
CA ASP A 127 16.93 0.25 13.01
C ASP A 127 16.39 -0.47 14.26
N THR A 128 17.11 -0.39 15.38
CA THR A 128 16.62 -0.90 16.68
C THR A 128 15.43 -0.11 17.24
N TRP A 129 15.21 1.10 16.71
CA TRP A 129 14.07 1.97 17.02
C TRP A 129 12.97 1.91 15.97
N ALA A 130 13.10 1.04 14.96
CA ALA A 130 12.04 0.84 14.00
C ALA A 130 10.76 0.34 14.70
N PRO A 131 9.57 0.85 14.31
CA PRO A 131 8.32 0.34 14.84
C PRO A 131 8.14 -1.14 14.50
N CYS A 132 7.78 -1.95 15.50
CA CYS A 132 7.35 -3.33 15.26
C CYS A 132 5.86 -3.35 14.89
N LEU A 133 5.57 -3.66 13.63
CA LEU A 133 4.22 -3.80 13.12
C LEU A 133 3.71 -5.23 13.32
N PRO A 134 2.40 -5.44 13.54
CA PRO A 134 1.83 -6.80 13.59
C PRO A 134 1.84 -7.51 12.23
N VAL A 135 2.25 -6.81 11.17
CA VAL A 135 2.31 -7.31 9.80
C VAL A 135 3.71 -7.84 9.55
N LYS A 136 3.84 -9.08 9.10
CA LYS A 136 5.14 -9.70 8.78
C LYS A 136 5.53 -9.57 7.31
N ARG A 137 4.55 -9.63 6.42
CA ARG A 137 4.76 -9.56 4.97
C ARG A 137 3.71 -8.66 4.35
N ALA A 138 4.13 -7.83 3.40
CA ALA A 138 3.27 -6.93 2.65
C ALA A 138 3.63 -6.98 1.15
N VAL A 139 2.65 -6.70 0.31
CA VAL A 139 2.86 -6.45 -1.12
C VAL A 139 2.58 -4.98 -1.35
N VAL A 140 3.46 -4.29 -2.08
CA VAL A 140 3.26 -2.90 -2.50
C VAL A 140 3.34 -2.88 -4.02
N ASP A 141 2.21 -2.64 -4.67
CA ASP A 141 2.09 -2.52 -6.13
C ASP A 141 2.14 -1.05 -6.52
N PHE A 142 3.09 -0.67 -7.38
CA PHE A 142 3.30 0.72 -7.75
C PHE A 142 3.98 0.87 -9.11
N SER A 143 4.01 2.12 -9.60
CA SER A 143 4.46 2.51 -10.94
C SER A 143 3.51 2.09 -12.06
N SER A 144 3.33 0.79 -12.27
CA SER A 144 2.38 0.14 -13.19
C SER A 144 2.19 0.85 -14.55
N PRO A 145 3.27 1.16 -15.31
CA PRO A 145 3.14 1.77 -16.63
C PRO A 145 2.59 0.77 -17.64
N ASN A 146 2.06 1.29 -18.75
CA ASN A 146 1.66 0.48 -19.89
C ASN A 146 2.81 0.37 -20.90
N ILE A 147 3.11 -0.85 -21.36
CA ILE A 147 4.11 -1.06 -22.42
C ILE A 147 3.71 -0.30 -23.69
N ALA A 148 4.71 0.21 -24.40
CA ALA A 148 4.54 1.03 -25.62
C ALA A 148 3.78 2.36 -25.42
N LYS A 149 3.58 2.79 -24.17
CA LYS A 149 3.11 4.15 -23.84
C LYS A 149 4.17 4.84 -22.98
N GLU A 150 4.25 6.17 -23.10
CA GLU A 150 5.15 6.96 -22.26
C GLU A 150 4.70 6.95 -20.79
N MET A 151 5.70 6.86 -19.92
CA MET A 151 5.49 7.03 -18.49
C MET A 151 5.25 8.52 -18.17
N HIS A 152 3.98 8.90 -17.98
CA HIS A 152 3.62 10.26 -17.56
C HIS A 152 3.76 10.51 -16.05
N VAL A 153 3.58 11.78 -15.63
CA VAL A 153 3.66 12.25 -14.22
C VAL A 153 2.77 11.46 -13.24
N GLY A 154 1.63 10.95 -13.70
CA GLY A 154 0.79 10.03 -12.92
C GLY A 154 1.60 8.83 -12.42
N HIS A 155 2.19 8.04 -13.33
CA HIS A 155 3.03 6.90 -12.96
C HIS A 155 4.18 7.32 -12.03
N LEU A 156 4.86 8.45 -12.30
CA LEU A 156 5.95 8.93 -11.44
C LEU A 156 5.50 9.19 -9.99
N ARG A 157 4.30 9.77 -9.80
CA ARG A 157 3.72 9.96 -8.47
C ARG A 157 3.51 8.62 -7.77
N SER A 158 2.92 7.65 -8.47
CA SER A 158 2.74 6.28 -7.95
C SER A 158 4.09 5.66 -7.57
N THR A 159 5.09 5.80 -8.45
CA THR A 159 6.45 5.30 -8.26
C THR A 159 7.10 5.80 -6.97
N ILE A 160 7.08 7.11 -6.74
CA ILE A 160 7.72 7.72 -5.56
C ILE A 160 7.01 7.32 -4.27
N ILE A 161 5.67 7.39 -4.26
CA ILE A 161 4.89 7.10 -3.04
C ILE A 161 4.98 5.61 -2.71
N GLY A 162 4.88 4.73 -3.71
CA GLY A 162 5.01 3.29 -3.55
C GLY A 162 6.38 2.89 -2.99
N ASP A 163 7.47 3.40 -3.56
CA ASP A 163 8.83 3.13 -3.08
C ASP A 163 9.03 3.67 -1.65
N THR A 164 8.52 4.87 -1.34
CA THR A 164 8.60 5.45 0.01
C THR A 164 7.93 4.55 1.04
N LEU A 165 6.74 4.04 0.73
CA LEU A 165 6.00 3.16 1.64
C LEU A 165 6.65 1.78 1.77
N ALA A 166 7.17 1.23 0.68
CA ALA A 166 7.95 0.00 0.72
C ALA A 166 9.14 0.15 1.68
N ARG A 167 9.92 1.23 1.57
CA ARG A 167 11.03 1.52 2.49
C ARG A 167 10.58 1.71 3.93
N MET A 168 9.46 2.38 4.19
CA MET A 168 8.92 2.57 5.54
C MET A 168 8.52 1.24 6.19
N LEU A 169 7.91 0.34 5.41
CA LEU A 169 7.54 -1.00 5.85
C LEU A 169 8.77 -1.88 6.08
N GLU A 170 9.74 -1.85 5.17
CA GLU A 170 11.02 -2.56 5.30
C GLU A 170 11.81 -2.09 6.52
N PHE A 171 11.87 -0.76 6.75
CA PHE A 171 12.46 -0.19 7.96
C PHE A 171 11.77 -0.75 9.21
N SER A 172 10.45 -0.97 9.15
CA SER A 172 9.65 -1.61 10.21
C SER A 172 9.75 -3.15 10.25
N HIS A 173 10.78 -3.72 9.62
CA HIS A 173 11.08 -5.16 9.54
C HIS A 173 9.98 -6.00 8.89
N VAL A 174 9.16 -5.38 8.03
CA VAL A 174 8.17 -6.09 7.21
C VAL A 174 8.85 -6.58 5.94
N GLU A 175 8.64 -7.84 5.57
CA GLU A 175 9.06 -8.34 4.26
C GLU A 175 8.16 -7.75 3.18
N VAL A 176 8.71 -6.91 2.32
CA VAL A 176 7.95 -6.22 1.27
C VAL A 176 8.22 -6.81 -0.10
N LEU A 177 7.16 -7.27 -0.76
CA LEU A 177 7.17 -7.61 -2.17
C LEU A 177 6.79 -6.38 -2.99
N ARG A 178 7.80 -5.73 -3.58
CA ARG A 178 7.63 -4.56 -4.45
C ARG A 178 7.22 -5.02 -5.85
N ARG A 179 5.97 -4.79 -6.24
CA ARG A 179 5.38 -5.25 -7.50
C ARG A 179 5.20 -4.08 -8.46
N ASN A 180 5.45 -4.37 -9.73
CA ASN A 180 5.12 -3.49 -10.83
C ASN A 180 4.17 -4.21 -11.78
N HIS A 181 2.88 -3.88 -11.66
CA HIS A 181 1.81 -4.45 -12.48
C HIS A 181 1.74 -3.77 -13.85
N VAL A 182 2.73 -4.06 -14.68
CA VAL A 182 2.88 -3.47 -16.00
C VAL A 182 1.76 -3.94 -16.94
N GLY A 183 1.18 -3.01 -17.68
CA GLY A 183 0.20 -3.30 -18.74
C GLY A 183 0.88 -3.85 -20.00
N ASP A 184 1.16 -5.15 -20.00
CA ASP A 184 1.90 -5.86 -21.06
C ASP A 184 1.05 -6.89 -21.83
N TRP A 185 -0.28 -6.92 -21.63
CA TRP A 185 -1.16 -7.92 -22.26
C TRP A 185 -2.44 -7.36 -22.90
N GLY A 186 -2.38 -6.10 -23.36
CA GLY A 186 -3.53 -5.42 -23.97
C GLY A 186 -3.71 -5.63 -25.48
N THR A 187 -4.87 -5.21 -26.01
CA THR A 187 -5.20 -5.34 -27.45
C THR A 187 -4.32 -4.48 -28.37
N GLN A 188 -3.68 -3.44 -27.82
CA GLN A 188 -2.74 -2.59 -28.54
C GLN A 188 -1.55 -3.36 -29.12
N PHE A 189 -1.18 -4.51 -28.54
CA PHE A 189 -0.07 -5.31 -29.05
C PHE A 189 -0.34 -5.88 -30.44
N GLY A 190 -1.59 -6.13 -30.80
CA GLY A 190 -1.93 -6.59 -32.15
C GLY A 190 -1.50 -5.61 -33.24
N MET A 191 -1.80 -4.32 -33.06
CA MET A 191 -1.36 -3.30 -34.03
C MET A 191 0.15 -3.07 -34.00
N LEU A 192 0.79 -3.19 -32.83
CA LEU A 192 2.23 -3.00 -32.71
C LEU A 192 3.00 -4.13 -33.41
N ILE A 193 2.56 -5.39 -33.23
CA ILE A 193 3.19 -6.56 -33.86
C ILE A 193 3.01 -6.54 -35.37
N GLU A 194 1.81 -6.26 -35.89
CA GLU A 194 1.62 -6.19 -37.34
C GLU A 194 2.40 -5.02 -37.97
N PHE A 195 2.43 -3.86 -37.30
CA PHE A 195 3.26 -2.75 -37.77
C PHE A 195 4.75 -3.07 -37.72
N LEU A 196 5.18 -3.89 -36.75
CA LEU A 196 6.56 -4.38 -36.64
C LEU A 196 6.90 -5.27 -37.84
N PHE A 197 6.05 -6.22 -38.20
CA PHE A 197 6.28 -7.10 -39.35
C PHE A 197 6.30 -6.34 -40.69
N GLU A 198 5.49 -5.29 -40.85
CA GLU A 198 5.52 -4.45 -42.05
C GLU A 198 6.82 -3.63 -42.16
N LYS A 199 7.34 -3.16 -41.02
CA LYS A 199 8.55 -2.32 -40.98
C LYS A 199 9.85 -3.13 -41.00
N PHE A 200 9.84 -4.29 -40.36
CA PHE A 200 10.99 -5.16 -40.17
C PHE A 200 10.59 -6.60 -40.54
N PRO A 201 10.66 -6.95 -41.83
CA PRO A 201 10.33 -8.29 -42.29
C PRO A 201 11.22 -9.38 -41.67
N ASN A 202 12.43 -9.03 -41.24
CA ASN A 202 13.33 -9.94 -40.53
C ASN A 202 13.33 -9.62 -39.03
N PRO A 203 13.05 -10.61 -38.15
CA PRO A 203 13.03 -10.41 -36.70
C PRO A 203 14.38 -9.99 -36.08
N GLU A 204 15.50 -10.31 -36.74
CA GLU A 204 16.85 -9.96 -36.28
C GLU A 204 17.16 -8.47 -36.44
N ASP A 205 16.45 -7.77 -37.33
CA ASP A 205 16.60 -6.34 -37.54
C ASP A 205 15.89 -5.51 -36.45
N VAL A 206 15.10 -6.16 -35.59
CA VAL A 206 14.33 -5.52 -34.52
C VAL A 206 15.21 -5.30 -33.28
N ASN A 207 15.61 -4.07 -33.05
CA ASN A 207 16.30 -3.63 -31.83
C ASN A 207 15.90 -2.21 -31.43
N GLU A 208 16.33 -1.77 -30.25
CA GLU A 208 16.04 -0.42 -29.72
C GLU A 208 16.49 0.69 -30.68
N ALA A 209 17.67 0.56 -31.30
CA ALA A 209 18.17 1.55 -32.25
C ALA A 209 17.36 1.58 -33.56
N ALA A 210 16.77 0.46 -33.96
CA ALA A 210 15.97 0.32 -35.18
C ALA A 210 14.52 0.82 -34.99
N ILE A 211 13.90 0.52 -33.84
CA ILE A 211 12.56 1.02 -33.51
C ILE A 211 12.61 2.49 -33.09
N GLY A 212 13.70 2.92 -32.48
CA GLY A 212 13.87 4.28 -31.96
C GLY A 212 12.87 4.56 -30.84
N ASP A 213 12.15 5.67 -30.95
CA ASP A 213 11.12 6.03 -29.99
C ASP A 213 9.86 5.18 -30.17
N LEU A 214 9.61 4.29 -29.21
CA LEU A 214 8.45 3.40 -29.19
C LEU A 214 7.12 4.16 -29.14
N GLN A 215 7.09 5.40 -28.64
CA GLN A 215 5.88 6.23 -28.67
C GLN A 215 5.55 6.65 -30.11
N THR A 216 6.55 7.07 -30.87
CA THR A 216 6.41 7.38 -32.30
C THR A 216 5.95 6.14 -33.06
N PHE A 217 6.51 4.97 -32.75
CA PHE A 217 6.09 3.69 -33.32
C PHE A 217 4.61 3.36 -33.00
N TYR A 218 4.18 3.53 -31.74
CA TYR A 218 2.79 3.36 -31.32
C TYR A 218 1.84 4.32 -32.02
N LYS A 219 2.20 5.62 -32.13
CA LYS A 219 1.38 6.60 -32.83
C LYS A 219 1.22 6.24 -34.32
N ALA A 220 2.30 5.80 -34.96
CA ALA A 220 2.27 5.37 -36.36
C ALA A 220 1.41 4.10 -36.56
N SER A 221 1.54 3.10 -35.68
CA SER A 221 0.70 1.89 -35.73
C SER A 221 -0.77 2.22 -35.50
N LYS A 222 -1.06 3.19 -34.61
CA LYS A 222 -2.43 3.63 -34.32
C LYS A 222 -3.06 4.35 -35.53
N VAL A 223 -2.32 5.24 -36.19
CA VAL A 223 -2.78 5.90 -37.43
C VAL A 223 -3.10 4.87 -38.51
N ARG A 224 -2.24 3.86 -38.70
CA ARG A 224 -2.52 2.74 -39.61
C ARG A 224 -3.78 1.97 -39.22
N PHE A 225 -3.93 1.63 -37.94
CA PHE A 225 -5.10 0.91 -37.43
C PHE A 225 -6.42 1.65 -37.67
N ASP A 226 -6.42 2.97 -37.57
CA ASP A 226 -7.62 3.78 -37.76
C ASP A 226 -7.91 4.09 -39.24
N SER A 227 -6.89 4.09 -40.11
CA SER A 227 -7.02 4.46 -41.52
C SER A 227 -7.17 3.28 -42.48
N ASP A 228 -6.69 2.09 -42.13
CA ASP A 228 -6.62 0.93 -43.02
C ASP A 228 -7.45 -0.24 -42.45
N PRO A 229 -8.64 -0.53 -43.02
CA PRO A 229 -9.50 -1.62 -42.57
C PRO A 229 -8.85 -3.00 -42.64
N GLU A 230 -7.98 -3.26 -43.63
CA GLU A 230 -7.29 -4.54 -43.77
C GLU A 230 -6.24 -4.69 -42.67
N PHE A 231 -5.46 -3.63 -42.41
CA PHE A 231 -4.53 -3.60 -41.29
C PHE A 231 -5.24 -3.80 -39.95
N LYS A 232 -6.39 -3.16 -39.75
CA LYS A 232 -7.21 -3.33 -38.55
C LYS A 232 -7.62 -4.80 -38.33
N GLN A 233 -8.05 -5.47 -39.40
CA GLN A 233 -8.40 -6.89 -39.33
C GLN A 233 -7.18 -7.76 -38.99
N ARG A 234 -6.03 -7.52 -39.62
CA ARG A 234 -4.78 -8.22 -39.29
C ARG A 234 -4.37 -8.00 -37.83
N ALA A 235 -4.42 -6.76 -37.35
CA ALA A 235 -4.09 -6.42 -35.97
C ALA A 235 -5.02 -7.11 -34.95
N GLN A 236 -6.31 -7.25 -35.24
CA GLN A 236 -7.23 -8.00 -34.38
C GLN A 236 -6.90 -9.51 -34.37
N GLN A 237 -6.56 -10.08 -35.53
CA GLN A 237 -6.11 -11.48 -35.63
C GLN A 237 -4.78 -11.70 -34.91
N ALA A 238 -3.87 -10.73 -34.95
CA ALA A 238 -2.59 -10.77 -34.26
C ALA A 238 -2.74 -10.91 -32.74
N VAL A 239 -3.73 -10.24 -32.14
CA VAL A 239 -4.04 -10.42 -30.70
C VAL A 239 -4.43 -11.86 -30.40
N VAL A 240 -5.29 -12.45 -31.24
CA VAL A 240 -5.73 -13.85 -31.08
C VAL A 240 -4.54 -14.81 -31.23
N ARG A 241 -3.65 -14.59 -32.20
CA ARG A 241 -2.45 -15.40 -32.41
C ARG A 241 -1.45 -15.28 -31.25
N LEU A 242 -1.26 -14.07 -30.73
CA LEU A 242 -0.45 -13.84 -29.53
C LEU A 242 -1.04 -14.57 -28.32
N GLN A 243 -2.33 -14.41 -28.05
CA GLN A 243 -2.99 -15.08 -26.93
C GLN A 243 -3.07 -16.61 -27.10
N GLY A 244 -3.10 -17.08 -28.35
CA GLY A 244 -3.08 -18.49 -28.72
C GLY A 244 -1.71 -19.18 -28.58
N GLY A 245 -0.65 -18.45 -28.21
CA GLY A 245 0.67 -19.05 -27.99
C GLY A 245 1.55 -19.15 -29.23
N GLU A 246 1.25 -18.43 -30.32
CA GLU A 246 2.05 -18.53 -31.55
C GLU A 246 3.46 -17.92 -31.38
N ASP A 247 4.49 -18.73 -31.59
CA ASP A 247 5.90 -18.38 -31.30
C ASP A 247 6.38 -17.10 -32.00
N THR A 248 5.95 -16.87 -33.24
CA THR A 248 6.35 -15.67 -34.01
C THR A 248 5.78 -14.39 -33.39
N TYR A 249 4.51 -14.42 -32.99
CA TYR A 249 3.85 -13.29 -32.33
C TYR A 249 4.39 -13.07 -30.91
N HIS A 250 4.65 -14.15 -30.17
CA HIS A 250 5.28 -14.06 -28.86
C HIS A 250 6.69 -13.48 -28.89
N ARG A 251 7.50 -13.81 -29.91
CA ARG A 251 8.84 -13.22 -30.08
C ARG A 251 8.75 -11.71 -30.34
N ALA A 252 7.87 -11.30 -31.24
CA ALA A 252 7.63 -9.88 -31.52
C ALA A 252 7.15 -9.12 -30.26
N TRP A 253 6.21 -9.70 -29.52
CA TRP A 253 5.73 -9.15 -28.25
C TRP A 253 6.88 -8.98 -27.23
N LYS A 254 7.73 -10.00 -27.04
CA LYS A 254 8.89 -9.92 -26.13
C LYS A 254 9.83 -8.77 -26.50
N GLN A 255 10.15 -8.62 -27.79
CA GLN A 255 11.01 -7.54 -28.27
C GLN A 255 10.41 -6.16 -27.95
N ILE A 256 9.11 -5.95 -28.20
CA ILE A 256 8.41 -4.70 -27.88
C ILE A 256 8.45 -4.43 -26.36
N CYS A 257 8.20 -5.45 -25.55
CA CYS A 257 8.26 -5.34 -24.10
C CYS A 257 9.66 -5.01 -23.59
N GLU A 258 10.71 -5.65 -24.11
CA GLU A 258 12.10 -5.41 -23.72
C GLU A 258 12.53 -3.98 -23.98
N ILE A 259 12.14 -3.40 -25.12
CA ILE A 259 12.45 -1.99 -25.43
C ILE A 259 11.78 -1.04 -24.43
N SER A 260 10.50 -1.26 -24.10
CA SER A 260 9.83 -0.46 -23.07
C SER A 260 10.47 -0.62 -21.69
N ARG A 261 10.86 -1.85 -21.33
CA ARG A 261 11.49 -2.15 -20.04
C ARG A 261 12.84 -1.44 -19.90
N THR A 262 13.63 -1.36 -20.96
CA THR A 262 14.90 -0.61 -20.95
C THR A 262 14.67 0.86 -20.62
N GLU A 263 13.67 1.51 -21.24
CA GLU A 263 13.34 2.90 -20.94
C GLU A 263 12.82 3.09 -19.50
N PHE A 264 11.94 2.21 -19.03
CA PHE A 264 11.46 2.26 -17.64
C PHE A 264 12.61 2.03 -16.64
N HIS A 265 13.54 1.12 -16.95
CA HIS A 265 14.70 0.84 -16.10
C HIS A 265 15.59 2.07 -15.93
N ARG A 266 15.81 2.87 -16.98
CA ARG A 266 16.56 4.14 -16.87
C ARG A 266 15.92 5.10 -15.86
N VAL A 267 14.59 5.16 -15.83
CA VAL A 267 13.84 5.98 -14.86
C VAL A 267 14.00 5.41 -13.45
N TYR A 268 13.82 4.10 -13.26
CA TYR A 268 13.95 3.46 -11.95
C TYR A 268 15.36 3.55 -11.38
N GLU A 269 16.39 3.35 -12.22
CA GLU A 269 17.79 3.49 -11.85
C GLU A 269 18.10 4.92 -11.39
N ARG A 270 17.65 5.93 -12.15
CA ARG A 270 17.82 7.33 -11.79
C ARG A 270 17.16 7.70 -10.45
N LEU A 271 16.05 7.04 -10.11
CA LEU A 271 15.35 7.24 -8.84
C LEU A 271 15.89 6.35 -7.71
N GLY A 272 16.82 5.42 -8.00
CA GLY A 272 17.32 4.46 -7.01
C GLY A 272 16.25 3.47 -6.54
N ILE A 273 15.32 3.11 -7.41
CA ILE A 273 14.15 2.27 -7.11
C ILE A 273 14.38 0.86 -7.62
N GLN A 274 14.07 -0.12 -6.76
CA GLN A 274 14.08 -1.54 -7.09
C GLN A 274 12.67 -2.10 -6.96
N LEU A 275 12.23 -2.87 -7.94
CA LEU A 275 10.91 -3.49 -8.01
C LEU A 275 10.96 -4.76 -8.88
N GLU A 276 10.01 -5.66 -8.68
CA GLU A 276 9.86 -6.87 -9.50
C GLU A 276 8.63 -6.73 -10.40
N GLU A 277 8.85 -6.84 -11.72
CA GLU A 277 7.77 -6.85 -12.69
C GLU A 277 6.90 -8.11 -12.57
N LYS A 278 5.60 -7.89 -12.42
CA LYS A 278 4.55 -8.90 -12.53
C LYS A 278 3.40 -8.30 -13.32
N GLY A 279 3.59 -8.19 -14.64
CA GLY A 279 2.60 -7.63 -15.55
C GLY A 279 1.37 -8.51 -15.71
N GLU A 280 0.41 -8.00 -16.47
CA GLU A 280 -0.85 -8.70 -16.79
C GLU A 280 -0.61 -10.08 -17.43
N SER A 281 0.41 -10.18 -18.29
CA SER A 281 0.79 -11.41 -18.99
C SER A 281 1.15 -12.55 -18.04
N PHE A 282 1.75 -12.23 -16.88
CA PHE A 282 2.11 -13.20 -15.86
C PHE A 282 0.87 -13.88 -15.26
N TYR A 283 -0.23 -13.14 -15.11
CA TYR A 283 -1.45 -13.65 -14.47
C TYR A 283 -2.38 -14.38 -15.43
N ASN A 284 -2.24 -14.17 -16.75
CA ASN A 284 -3.14 -14.72 -17.76
C ASN A 284 -3.39 -16.25 -17.64
N PRO A 285 -2.38 -17.11 -17.38
CA PRO A 285 -2.61 -18.55 -17.19
C PRO A 285 -3.42 -18.91 -15.94
N TYR A 286 -3.47 -18.03 -14.94
CA TYR A 286 -4.16 -18.27 -13.67
C TYR A 286 -5.63 -17.82 -13.68
N ILE A 287 -6.00 -16.91 -14.58
CA ILE A 287 -7.35 -16.37 -14.69
C ILE A 287 -8.44 -17.47 -14.76
N PRO A 288 -8.34 -18.50 -15.64
CA PRO A 288 -9.39 -19.51 -15.74
C PRO A 288 -9.69 -20.21 -14.40
N GLY A 289 -8.65 -20.54 -13.63
CA GLY A 289 -8.80 -21.22 -12.34
C GLY A 289 -9.46 -20.34 -11.27
N VAL A 290 -9.14 -19.05 -11.28
CA VAL A 290 -9.72 -18.06 -10.34
C VAL A 290 -11.19 -17.83 -10.65
N LEU A 291 -11.54 -17.67 -11.93
CA LEU A 291 -12.93 -17.49 -12.34
C LEU A 291 -13.77 -18.74 -12.06
N GLU A 292 -13.21 -19.94 -12.25
CA GLU A 292 -13.90 -21.18 -11.90
C GLU A 292 -14.14 -21.31 -10.38
N GLU A 293 -13.19 -20.87 -9.55
CA GLU A 293 -13.36 -20.83 -8.09
C GLU A 293 -14.50 -19.89 -7.68
N LEU A 294 -14.57 -18.70 -8.30
CA LEU A 294 -15.62 -17.71 -8.03
C LEU A 294 -16.99 -18.16 -8.55
N ASN A 295 -17.03 -18.81 -9.72
CA ASN A 295 -18.23 -19.38 -10.30
C ASN A 295 -18.84 -20.47 -9.39
N LYS A 296 -18.00 -21.37 -8.86
CA LYS A 296 -18.43 -22.41 -7.91
C LYS A 296 -19.01 -21.86 -6.61
N LYS A 297 -18.63 -20.63 -6.23
CA LYS A 297 -19.18 -19.93 -5.07
C LYS A 297 -20.49 -19.18 -5.38
N GLY A 298 -20.95 -19.21 -6.64
CA GLY A 298 -22.15 -18.50 -7.08
C GLY A 298 -21.97 -16.98 -7.12
N ILE A 299 -20.73 -16.48 -7.25
CA ILE A 299 -20.41 -15.04 -7.25
C ILE A 299 -20.50 -14.45 -8.67
N ILE A 300 -20.26 -15.28 -9.69
CA ILE A 300 -20.29 -14.86 -11.10
C ILE A 300 -21.70 -15.09 -11.65
N GLU A 301 -22.22 -14.09 -12.34
CA GLU A 301 -23.50 -14.13 -13.05
C GLU A 301 -23.29 -13.89 -14.55
N ASP A 302 -24.16 -14.48 -15.38
CA ASP A 302 -24.22 -14.18 -16.81
C ASP A 302 -25.17 -12.99 -17.06
N ASP A 303 -24.66 -11.91 -17.65
CA ASP A 303 -25.44 -10.74 -18.09
C ASP A 303 -25.09 -10.39 -19.54
N LYS A 304 -26.11 -10.41 -20.43
CA LYS A 304 -25.99 -10.06 -21.86
C LYS A 304 -24.84 -10.77 -22.59
N GLY A 305 -24.58 -12.03 -22.22
CA GLY A 305 -23.52 -12.86 -22.82
C GLY A 305 -22.12 -12.60 -22.26
N ALA A 306 -21.96 -11.68 -21.30
CA ALA A 306 -20.75 -11.49 -20.53
C ALA A 306 -20.88 -12.14 -19.14
N ARG A 307 -19.75 -12.50 -18.52
CA ARG A 307 -19.71 -12.93 -17.12
C ARG A 307 -19.32 -11.75 -16.23
N VAL A 308 -20.13 -11.49 -15.21
CA VAL A 308 -20.02 -10.31 -14.35
C VAL A 308 -20.07 -10.65 -12.87
N ILE A 309 -19.53 -9.77 -12.03
CA ILE A 309 -19.63 -9.83 -10.57
C ILE A 309 -20.29 -8.55 -10.07
N PHE A 310 -21.40 -8.68 -9.34
CA PHE A 310 -22.05 -7.57 -8.66
C PHE A 310 -21.46 -7.40 -7.27
N VAL A 311 -21.00 -6.19 -6.97
CA VAL A 311 -20.49 -5.83 -5.64
C VAL A 311 -21.55 -4.99 -4.95
N GLN A 312 -21.87 -5.34 -3.70
CA GLN A 312 -22.83 -4.60 -2.90
C GLN A 312 -22.42 -3.12 -2.81
N ASP A 313 -23.39 -2.21 -2.96
CA ASP A 313 -23.22 -0.75 -2.93
C ASP A 313 -22.37 -0.18 -4.08
N VAL A 314 -22.09 -0.96 -5.14
CA VAL A 314 -21.43 -0.50 -6.36
C VAL A 314 -22.37 -0.66 -7.56
N ASN A 315 -22.66 0.44 -8.24
CA ASN A 315 -23.62 0.47 -9.36
C ASN A 315 -23.09 -0.17 -10.65
N ILE A 316 -21.78 -0.30 -10.79
CA ILE A 316 -21.13 -0.81 -12.00
C ILE A 316 -20.60 -2.22 -11.71
N PRO A 317 -21.12 -3.27 -12.37
CA PRO A 317 -20.62 -4.61 -12.17
C PRO A 317 -19.22 -4.77 -12.77
N LEU A 318 -18.44 -5.67 -12.17
CA LEU A 318 -17.13 -6.04 -12.70
C LEU A 318 -17.31 -7.05 -13.83
N ILE A 319 -17.00 -6.65 -15.06
CA ILE A 319 -17.01 -7.55 -16.22
C ILE A 319 -15.72 -8.37 -16.20
N VAL A 320 -15.82 -9.64 -15.82
CA VAL A 320 -14.68 -10.56 -15.76
C VAL A 320 -14.42 -11.23 -17.12
N VAL A 321 -15.47 -11.60 -17.86
CA VAL A 321 -15.33 -12.14 -19.21
C VAL A 321 -16.29 -11.44 -20.15
N LYS A 322 -15.77 -10.93 -21.28
CA LYS A 322 -16.57 -10.28 -22.32
C LYS A 322 -17.41 -11.30 -23.10
N SER A 323 -18.35 -10.81 -23.90
CA SER A 323 -19.18 -11.64 -24.79
C SER A 323 -18.41 -12.38 -25.87
N ASP A 324 -17.20 -11.92 -26.21
CA ASP A 324 -16.27 -12.60 -27.12
C ASP A 324 -15.40 -13.68 -26.43
N GLY A 325 -15.61 -13.92 -25.14
CA GLY A 325 -14.83 -14.86 -24.33
C GLY A 325 -13.49 -14.31 -23.83
N GLY A 326 -13.11 -13.08 -24.22
CA GLY A 326 -11.86 -12.46 -23.79
C GLY A 326 -11.90 -11.98 -22.34
N TYR A 327 -10.75 -12.05 -21.68
CA TYR A 327 -10.55 -11.48 -20.35
C TYR A 327 -10.43 -9.96 -20.38
N ASN A 328 -10.71 -9.33 -19.24
CA ASN A 328 -10.61 -7.90 -19.03
C ASN A 328 -9.73 -7.60 -17.80
N TYR A 329 -9.43 -6.33 -17.51
CA TYR A 329 -8.62 -5.91 -16.37
C TYR A 329 -9.08 -6.53 -15.05
N ALA A 330 -10.40 -6.56 -14.79
CA ALA A 330 -10.95 -7.16 -13.57
C ALA A 330 -10.58 -8.64 -13.39
N SER A 331 -10.48 -9.41 -14.48
CA SER A 331 -10.04 -10.80 -14.41
C SER A 331 -8.57 -10.94 -14.02
N THR A 332 -7.72 -10.10 -14.60
CA THR A 332 -6.29 -10.03 -14.28
C THR A 332 -6.07 -9.59 -12.84
N ASP A 333 -6.77 -8.55 -12.38
CA ASP A 333 -6.68 -8.03 -11.01
C ASP A 333 -7.14 -9.06 -9.98
N LEU A 334 -8.22 -9.79 -10.24
CA LEU A 334 -8.69 -10.87 -9.37
C LEU A 334 -7.66 -12.01 -9.30
N ALA A 335 -7.02 -12.35 -10.41
CA ALA A 335 -5.96 -13.35 -10.43
C ALA A 335 -4.70 -12.88 -9.68
N ALA A 336 -4.33 -11.61 -9.85
CA ALA A 336 -3.24 -10.98 -9.12
C ALA A 336 -3.52 -11.01 -7.61
N LEU A 337 -4.69 -10.53 -7.17
CA LEU A 337 -5.18 -10.59 -5.79
C LEU A 337 -5.12 -12.00 -5.21
N ARG A 338 -5.57 -13.00 -5.95
CA ARG A 338 -5.55 -14.40 -5.50
C ARG A 338 -4.13 -14.90 -5.26
N SER A 339 -3.18 -14.55 -6.13
CA SER A 339 -1.78 -14.99 -6.04
C SER A 339 -1.08 -14.51 -4.76
N VAL A 340 -1.56 -13.43 -4.16
CA VAL A 340 -1.00 -12.78 -2.98
C VAL A 340 -1.89 -12.93 -1.73
N SER A 341 -2.95 -13.75 -1.80
CA SER A 341 -3.93 -13.94 -0.71
C SER A 341 -3.38 -14.46 0.63
N ALA A 342 -2.13 -14.95 0.69
CA ALA A 342 -1.44 -15.31 1.94
C ALA A 342 -0.78 -14.12 2.67
N PHE A 343 -0.83 -12.92 2.08
CA PHE A 343 -0.21 -11.71 2.59
C PHE A 343 -1.27 -10.78 3.19
N ARG A 344 -0.92 -9.98 4.21
CA ARG A 344 -1.75 -8.83 4.57
C ARG A 344 -1.49 -7.78 3.51
N LEU A 345 -2.33 -7.74 2.48
CA LEU A 345 -2.15 -6.78 1.42
C LEU A 345 -2.47 -5.37 1.89
N LEU A 346 -1.46 -4.50 1.81
CA LEU A 346 -1.73 -3.14 1.40
C LEU A 346 -1.86 -3.16 -0.12
N TYR A 347 -3.07 -3.46 -0.61
CA TYR A 347 -3.42 -3.01 -1.97
C TYR A 347 -3.51 -1.50 -1.88
N MET A 348 -2.43 -0.85 -2.27
CA MET A 348 -2.45 0.58 -2.42
C MET A 348 -2.28 0.87 -3.90
N PHE A 349 -3.40 0.70 -4.62
CA PHE A 349 -3.59 1.46 -5.84
C PHE A 349 -3.43 2.93 -5.44
N LEU A 350 -2.28 3.52 -5.73
CA LEU A 350 -2.33 4.89 -6.22
C LEU A 350 -2.93 4.80 -7.60
N GLU A 351 -4.26 4.71 -7.63
CA GLU A 351 -5.05 4.88 -8.83
C GLU A 351 -4.53 6.11 -9.59
N ILE A 352 -3.81 5.85 -10.67
CA ILE A 352 -4.01 6.59 -11.92
C ILE A 352 -4.80 5.64 -12.83
N CYS A 353 -5.91 5.13 -12.32
CA CYS A 353 -7.02 4.71 -13.16
C CYS A 353 -8.16 5.65 -12.80
N TYR A 354 -8.18 6.86 -13.36
CA TYR A 354 -9.40 7.60 -13.72
C TYR A 354 -9.01 8.92 -14.39
N ASN A 355 -9.28 9.00 -15.69
CA ASN A 355 -9.22 10.12 -16.66
C ASN A 355 -8.15 9.99 -17.76
N CYS A 356 -8.42 9.09 -18.72
CA CYS A 356 -8.36 9.41 -20.15
C CYS A 356 -9.67 8.94 -20.79
#